data_AF-A0A2J0M3W7-F1
#
_entry.id   AF-A0A2J0M3W7-F1
#
_cell.length_a   1.000
_cell.length_b   1.000
_cell.length_c   1.000
_cell.angle_alpha   90.00
_cell.angle_beta   90.00
_cell.angle_gamma   90.00
#
_symmetry.space_group_name_H-M   'P 1'
#
loop_
_entity.id
_entity.type
_entity.pdbx_description
1 polymer ?
#
loop_
_entity_poly.entity_id
_entity_poly.type
_entity_poly.pdbx_seq_one_letter_code
_entity_poly.pdbx_strand_id
1 'polypeptide(L)'
;MTNIVFSSIKYVAIDLIGDILYFPVWWYTKGLKGAALTYQRRIKSGERYFALRVWLLNLFKPMYGQEDWQGRLISFFMRTIVLIFRFFLMVIWVCLVTILFLIYLILPIFVISKIISFLFV
;
A
#
# COMPACT_ATOMS: atom_id res chain seq x y z
N MET A 1 -28.10 44.82 9.97
CA MET A 1 -27.59 43.58 10.60
C MET A 1 -28.22 42.30 10.02
N THR A 2 -28.72 42.32 8.78
CA THR A 2 -29.48 41.19 8.17
C THR A 2 -28.72 40.39 7.10
N ASN A 3 -27.42 40.60 6.91
CA ASN A 3 -26.69 39.96 5.81
C ASN A 3 -25.43 39.18 6.19
N ILE A 4 -25.05 39.12 7.47
CA ILE A 4 -23.86 38.35 7.88
C ILE A 4 -24.20 36.86 7.94
N VAL A 5 -25.30 36.49 8.59
CA VAL A 5 -25.74 35.09 8.68
C VAL A 5 -26.02 34.50 7.29
N PHE A 6 -26.68 35.26 6.41
CA PHE A 6 -26.97 34.82 5.05
C PHE A 6 -25.71 34.66 4.18
N SER A 7 -24.75 35.58 4.28
CA SER A 7 -23.48 35.48 3.55
C SER A 7 -22.61 34.32 4.06
N SER A 8 -22.55 34.10 5.37
CA SER A 8 -21.84 32.96 5.95
C SER A 8 -22.44 31.63 5.53
N ILE A 9 -23.77 31.47 5.56
CA ILE A 9 -24.45 30.25 5.11
C ILE A 9 -24.18 29.99 3.63
N LYS A 10 -24.26 31.05 2.80
CA LYS A 10 -23.96 30.94 1.36
C LYS A 10 -22.51 30.51 1.12
N TYR A 11 -21.55 31.06 1.86
CA TYR A 11 -20.14 30.72 1.73
C TYR A 11 -19.88 29.26 2.12
N VAL A 12 -20.41 28.84 3.27
CA VAL A 12 -20.31 27.45 3.74
C VAL A 12 -20.95 26.49 2.74
N ALA A 13 -22.12 26.82 2.17
CA ALA A 13 -22.76 25.97 1.18
C ALA A 13 -21.95 25.85 -0.12
N ILE A 14 -21.38 26.95 -0.60
CA ILE A 14 -20.54 26.95 -1.82
C ILE A 14 -19.25 26.16 -1.60
N ASP A 15 -18.57 26.38 -0.47
CA ASP A 15 -17.35 25.64 -0.13
C ASP A 15 -17.64 24.14 -0.02
N LEU A 16 -18.74 23.76 0.64
CA LEU A 16 -19.08 22.36 0.87
C LEU A 16 -19.43 21.66 -0.45
N ILE A 17 -20.19 22.31 -1.34
CA ILE A 17 -20.46 21.78 -2.69
C ILE A 17 -19.18 21.72 -3.52
N GLY A 18 -18.35 22.76 -3.45
CA GLY A 18 -17.06 22.83 -4.12
C GLY A 18 -16.13 21.68 -3.70
N ASP A 19 -16.07 21.38 -2.41
CA ASP A 19 -15.29 20.28 -1.85
C ASP A 19 -15.80 18.91 -2.30
N ILE A 20 -17.12 18.71 -2.35
CA ILE A 20 -17.74 17.47 -2.85
C ILE A 20 -17.37 17.25 -4.33
N LEU A 21 -17.41 18.30 -5.15
CA LEU A 21 -17.07 18.21 -6.58
C LEU A 21 -15.56 18.08 -6.82
N TYR A 22 -14.74 18.69 -5.97
CA TYR A 22 -13.28 18.61 -6.05
C TYR A 22 -12.71 17.29 -5.50
N PHE A 23 -13.39 16.65 -4.57
CA PHE A 23 -13.01 15.37 -3.98
C PHE A 23 -12.54 14.30 -5.01
N PRO A 24 -13.30 13.96 -6.07
CA PRO A 24 -12.87 12.97 -7.05
C PRO A 24 -11.60 13.39 -7.80
N VAL A 25 -11.49 14.67 -8.15
CA VAL A 25 -10.32 15.22 -8.84
C VAL A 25 -9.08 15.13 -7.95
N TRP A 26 -9.20 15.49 -6.67
CA TRP A 26 -8.12 15.38 -5.71
C TRP A 26 -7.69 13.93 -5.49
N TRP A 27 -8.65 13.01 -5.40
CA TRP A 27 -8.40 11.58 -5.16
C TRP A 27 -7.54 10.96 -6.25
N TYR A 28 -7.83 11.24 -7.53
CA TYR A 28 -7.06 10.72 -8.66
C TYR A 28 -5.79 11.50 -8.99
N THR A 29 -5.53 12.62 -8.31
CA THR A 29 -4.31 13.42 -8.52
C THR A 29 -3.36 13.33 -7.33
N LYS A 30 -3.51 14.25 -6.37
CA LYS A 30 -2.64 14.35 -5.19
C LYS A 30 -2.80 13.13 -4.28
N GLY A 31 -4.03 12.66 -4.09
CA GLY A 31 -4.34 11.46 -3.31
C GLY A 31 -3.66 10.23 -3.88
N LEU A 32 -3.87 9.96 -5.17
CA LEU A 32 -3.28 8.83 -5.89
C LEU A 32 -1.76 8.85 -5.84
N LYS A 33 -1.13 10.02 -6.03
CA LYS A 33 0.33 10.15 -5.88
C LYS A 33 0.79 9.75 -4.48
N GLY A 34 0.09 10.21 -3.44
CA GLY A 34 0.37 9.83 -2.05
C GLY A 34 0.20 8.33 -1.80
N ALA A 35 -0.89 7.75 -2.32
CA ALA A 35 -1.17 6.32 -2.21
C ALA A 35 -0.10 5.47 -2.93
N ALA A 36 0.30 5.85 -4.14
CA ALA A 36 1.33 5.17 -4.91
C ALA A 36 2.72 5.23 -4.23
N LEU A 37 3.08 6.40 -3.68
CA LEU A 37 4.31 6.52 -2.89
C LEU A 37 4.26 5.64 -1.63
N THR A 38 3.10 5.57 -0.97
CA THR A 38 2.90 4.70 0.20
C THR A 38 3.01 3.24 -0.18
N TYR A 39 2.39 2.82 -1.28
CA TYR A 39 2.50 1.49 -1.86
C TYR A 39 3.96 1.08 -2.08
N GLN A 40 4.74 1.92 -2.77
CA GLN A 40 6.17 1.67 -3.00
C GLN A 40 6.97 1.56 -1.69
N ARG A 41 6.71 2.45 -0.71
CA ARG A 41 7.39 2.39 0.60
C ARG A 41 7.05 1.11 1.35
N ARG A 42 5.80 0.64 1.29
CA ARG A 42 5.35 -0.60 1.94
C ARG A 42 6.00 -1.84 1.32
N ILE A 43 6.16 -1.90 0.00
CA ILE A 43 6.90 -2.99 -0.66
C ILE A 43 8.37 -2.97 -0.23
N LYS A 44 9.04 -1.82 -0.30
CA LYS A 44 10.44 -1.68 0.14
C LYS A 44 10.62 -2.04 1.62
N SER A 45 9.64 -1.71 2.44
CA SER A 45 9.63 -2.13 3.85
C SER A 45 9.54 -3.64 3.99
N GLY A 46 8.67 -4.29 3.22
CA GLY A 46 8.55 -5.76 3.21
C GLY A 46 9.88 -6.43 2.86
N GLU A 47 10.58 -5.94 1.84
CA GLU A 47 11.91 -6.44 1.48
C GLU A 47 12.89 -6.34 2.66
N ARG A 48 12.90 -5.22 3.39
CA ARG A 48 13.78 -5.05 4.56
C ARG A 48 13.44 -5.99 5.72
N TYR A 49 12.16 -6.29 5.93
CA TYR A 49 11.72 -7.23 6.96
C TYR A 49 12.04 -8.68 6.62
N PHE A 50 11.76 -9.11 5.38
CA PHE A 50 12.00 -10.49 4.95
C PHE A 50 13.45 -10.73 4.50
N ALA A 51 14.19 -9.65 4.19
CA ALA A 51 15.61 -9.63 3.82
C ALA A 51 15.98 -10.60 2.68
N LEU A 52 15.08 -10.80 1.72
CA LEU A 52 15.26 -11.78 0.63
C LEU A 52 16.57 -11.59 -0.12
N ARG A 53 16.92 -10.34 -0.44
CA ARG A 53 18.16 -10.03 -1.16
C ARG A 53 19.39 -10.42 -0.35
N VAL A 54 19.37 -10.22 0.96
CA VAL A 54 20.47 -10.60 1.86
C VAL A 54 20.63 -12.12 1.91
N TRP A 55 19.54 -12.86 2.00
CA TRP A 55 19.57 -14.33 2.02
C TRP A 55 20.06 -14.92 0.68
N LEU A 56 19.61 -14.36 -0.44
CA LEU A 56 20.09 -14.72 -1.78
C LEU A 56 21.60 -14.51 -1.93
N LEU A 57 22.11 -13.33 -1.54
CA LEU A 57 23.54 -13.01 -1.63
C LEU A 57 24.42 -13.88 -0.72
N ASN A 58 23.85 -14.41 0.37
CA ASN A 58 24.57 -15.24 1.31
C ASN A 58 24.22 -16.73 1.17
N LEU A 59 23.56 -17.18 0.10
CA LEU A 59 23.07 -18.56 0.01
C LEU A 59 24.16 -19.63 0.21
N PHE A 60 25.39 -19.35 -0.25
CA PHE A 60 26.53 -20.26 -0.20
C PHE A 60 27.48 -20.03 0.99
N LYS A 61 27.25 -19.02 1.83
CA LYS A 61 28.11 -18.84 3.02
C LYS A 61 27.77 -19.89 4.08
N PRO A 62 28.74 -20.52 4.76
CA PRO A 62 28.45 -21.47 5.83
C PRO A 62 27.68 -20.79 6.97
N MET A 63 26.77 -21.53 7.62
CA MET A 63 25.97 -21.02 8.74
C MET A 63 26.61 -21.27 10.11
N TYR A 64 27.38 -22.34 10.24
CA TYR A 64 27.98 -22.79 11.49
C TYR A 64 29.50 -22.57 11.59
N GLY A 65 30.09 -21.82 10.65
CA GLY A 65 31.54 -21.55 10.64
C GLY A 65 32.43 -22.77 10.33
N GLN A 66 31.85 -23.97 10.17
CA GLN A 66 32.55 -25.14 9.67
C GLN A 66 32.72 -25.08 8.15
N GLU A 67 33.95 -25.24 7.68
CA GLU A 67 34.30 -25.23 6.25
C GLU A 67 34.16 -26.61 5.59
N ASP A 68 33.84 -27.64 6.38
CA ASP A 68 33.60 -28.99 5.89
C ASP A 68 32.54 -28.99 4.79
N TRP A 69 32.80 -29.77 3.74
CA TRP A 69 31.91 -29.84 2.57
C TRP A 69 30.48 -30.29 2.95
N GLN A 70 30.38 -31.17 3.95
CA GLN A 70 29.11 -31.64 4.52
C GLN A 70 28.35 -30.48 5.19
N GLY A 71 29.04 -29.68 6.01
CA GLY A 71 28.45 -28.53 6.70
C GLY A 71 27.99 -27.43 5.74
N ARG A 72 28.72 -27.21 4.64
CA ARG A 72 28.32 -26.28 3.57
C ARG A 72 27.07 -26.75 2.83
N LEU A 73 26.97 -28.05 2.54
CA LEU A 73 25.80 -28.63 1.88
C LEU A 73 24.54 -28.49 2.75
N ILE A 74 24.63 -28.83 4.04
CA ILE A 74 23.52 -28.68 4.99
C ILE A 74 23.11 -27.20 5.11
N SER A 75 24.09 -26.29 5.21
CA SER A 75 23.83 -24.85 5.27
C SER A 75 23.06 -24.36 4.04
N PHE A 76 23.45 -24.78 2.84
CA PHE A 76 22.78 -24.41 1.61
C PHE A 76 21.30 -24.85 1.59
N PHE A 77 21.02 -26.10 1.96
CA PHE A 77 19.64 -26.61 2.02
C PHE A 77 18.79 -25.86 3.03
N MET A 78 19.30 -25.65 4.25
CA MET A 78 18.58 -24.90 5.29
C MET A 78 18.29 -23.46 4.86
N ARG A 79 19.28 -22.77 4.28
CA ARG A 79 19.07 -21.40 3.77
C ARG A 79 18.08 -21.37 2.62
N THR A 80 18.07 -22.38 1.74
CA THR A 80 17.11 -22.50 0.64
C THR A 80 15.68 -22.65 1.16
N ILE A 81 15.45 -23.51 2.16
CA ILE A 81 14.14 -23.67 2.79
C ILE A 81 13.67 -22.37 3.44
N VAL A 82 14.55 -21.71 4.21
CA VAL A 82 14.23 -20.41 4.83
C VAL A 82 13.94 -19.33 3.79
N LEU A 83 14.68 -19.32 2.68
CA LEU A 83 14.47 -18.39 1.57
C LEU A 83 13.10 -18.62 0.92
N ILE A 84 12.70 -19.86 0.66
CA ILE A 84 11.38 -20.21 0.10
C ILE A 84 10.26 -19.72 1.02
N PHE A 85 10.38 -19.98 2.32
CA PHE A 85 9.37 -19.54 3.29
C PHE A 85 9.27 -18.01 3.36
N ARG A 86 10.41 -17.31 3.47
CA ARG A 86 10.45 -15.83 3.46
C ARG A 86 9.91 -15.26 2.15
N PHE A 87 10.16 -15.92 1.02
CA PHE A 87 9.65 -15.52 -0.28
C PHE A 87 8.13 -15.59 -0.31
N PHE A 88 7.54 -16.68 0.18
CA PHE A 88 6.09 -16.82 0.27
C PHE A 88 5.46 -15.75 1.17
N LEU A 89 6.08 -15.45 2.32
CA LEU A 89 5.63 -14.36 3.19
C LEU A 89 5.70 -12.98 2.50
N MET A 90 6.76 -12.72 1.74
CA MET A 90 6.87 -11.49 0.94
C MET A 90 5.78 -11.41 -0.13
N VAL A 91 5.47 -12.52 -0.81
CA VAL A 91 4.37 -12.57 -1.79
C VAL A 91 3.04 -12.24 -1.13
N ILE A 92 2.73 -12.86 0.01
CA ILE A 92 1.52 -12.53 0.78
C ILE A 92 1.48 -11.04 1.13
N TRP A 93 2.59 -10.48 1.61
CA TRP A 93 2.69 -9.06 1.95
C TRP A 93 2.44 -8.16 0.74
N VAL A 94 3.05 -8.47 -0.41
CA VAL A 94 2.83 -7.72 -1.66
C VAL A 94 1.37 -7.82 -2.10
N CYS A 95 0.76 -9.00 -2.03
CA CYS A 95 -0.66 -9.20 -2.34
C CYS A 95 -1.54 -8.33 -1.44
N LEU A 96 -1.34 -8.35 -0.13
CA LEU A 96 -2.11 -7.55 0.83
C LEU A 96 -2.00 -6.05 0.54
N VAL A 97 -0.78 -5.54 0.36
CA VAL A 97 -0.53 -4.11 0.07
C VAL A 97 -1.13 -3.72 -1.28
N THR A 98 -1.09 -4.61 -2.27
CA THR A 98 -1.71 -4.39 -3.59
C THR A 98 -3.23 -4.36 -3.51
N ILE A 99 -3.85 -5.27 -2.76
CA ILE A 99 -5.30 -5.27 -2.52
C ILE A 99 -5.73 -3.95 -1.86
N LEU A 100 -5.02 -3.49 -0.83
CA LEU A 100 -5.31 -2.20 -0.19
C LEU A 100 -5.21 -1.02 -1.15
N PHE A 101 -4.23 -1.02 -2.06
CA PHE A 101 -4.09 0.00 -3.08
C PHE A 101 -5.22 -0.05 -4.11
N LEU A 102 -5.67 -1.24 -4.52
CA LEU A 102 -6.83 -1.40 -5.40
C LEU A 102 -8.12 -0.95 -4.72
N ILE A 103 -8.33 -1.28 -3.45
CA ILE A 103 -9.46 -0.78 -2.65
C ILE A 103 -9.46 0.75 -2.66
N TYR A 104 -8.30 1.39 -2.45
CA TYR A 104 -8.17 2.84 -2.52
C TYR A 104 -8.59 3.42 -3.90
N LEU A 105 -8.29 2.74 -5.00
CA LEU A 105 -8.68 3.18 -6.34
C LEU A 105 -10.18 3.04 -6.62
N ILE A 106 -10.82 2.00 -6.06
CA ILE A 106 -12.23 1.67 -6.29
C ILE A 106 -13.15 2.49 -5.37
N LEU A 107 -12.70 2.81 -4.16
CA LEU A 107 -13.46 3.56 -3.16
C LEU A 107 -14.14 4.84 -3.69
N PRO A 108 -13.46 5.75 -4.42
CA PRO A 108 -14.12 6.96 -4.94
C PRO A 108 -15.24 6.64 -5.94
N ILE A 109 -15.09 5.61 -6.78
CA ILE A 109 -16.13 5.18 -7.73
C ILE A 109 -17.37 4.70 -6.97
N PHE A 110 -17.14 3.89 -5.94
CA PHE A 110 -18.21 3.39 -5.08
C PHE A 110 -18.94 4.55 -4.37
N VAL A 111 -18.21 5.51 -3.81
CA VAL A 111 -18.79 6.68 -3.15
C VAL A 111 -19.63 7.50 -4.13
N ILE A 112 -19.10 7.81 -5.32
CA ILE A 112 -19.84 8.55 -6.36
C ILE A 112 -21.12 7.82 -6.75
N SER A 113 -21.07 6.50 -6.96
CA SER A 113 -22.26 5.71 -7.30
C SER A 113 -23.35 5.76 -6.23
N LYS A 114 -22.95 5.80 -4.94
CA LYS A 114 -23.89 5.90 -3.82
C LYS A 114 -24.50 7.29 -3.70
N ILE A 115 -23.70 8.33 -3.92
CA ILE A 115 -24.20 9.72 -3.96
C ILE A 115 -25.22 9.89 -5.09
N ILE A 116 -24.91 9.41 -6.29
CA ILE A 116 -25.83 9.44 -7.43
C ILE A 116 -27.12 8.69 -7.08
N SER A 117 -27.03 7.44 -6.61
CA SER A 117 -28.21 6.66 -6.25
C SER A 117 -29.07 7.32 -5.17
N PHE A 118 -28.46 8.06 -4.23
CA PHE A 118 -29.19 8.80 -3.19
C PHE A 118 -29.92 10.04 -3.74
N LEU A 119 -29.38 10.69 -4.78
CA LEU A 119 -30.00 11.88 -5.39
C LEU A 119 -31.19 11.57 -6.31
N PHE A 120 -31.29 10.33 -6.82
CA PHE A 120 -32.34 9.89 -7.74
C PHE A 120 -33.46 9.06 -7.06
N VAL A 121 -33.46 8.99 -5.72
CA VAL A 121 -34.50 8.37 -4.88
C VAL A 121 -35.14 9.44 -4.02
#